data_AF-A0A2U9BYA7-F1
#
_entry.id   AF-A0A2U9BYA7-F1
#
_cell.length_a   1.000
_cell.length_b   1.000
_cell.length_c   1.000
_cell.angle_alpha   90.00
_cell.angle_beta   90.00
_cell.angle_gamma   90.00
#
_symmetry.space_group_name_H-M   'P 1'
#
loop_
_entity.id
_entity.type
_entity.pdbx_description
1 polymer ?
#
loop_
_entity_poly.entity_id
_entity_poly.type
_entity_poly.pdbx_seq_one_letter_code
_entity_poly.pdbx_strand_id
1 'polypeptide(L)'
;MAEEPKKCKISSGRKLGLKIRLLAVAAQMLQEETEQRIKEREAALAERVPPLNLSGLSLQELQDLCKDLHHKIDVVDEERYDIGLKVSKNDMEVENMNLKITELQSKFKKPNLKRVKISAEAMLSVLLGSKHKESIDFKANLKTVKKEEEKEEVTDWRKNVEAMSGMEGRKKLFDASGN
;
A
#
# COMPACT_ATOMS: atom_id res chain seq x y z
N MET A 1 -15.66 -8.36 -38.70
CA MET A 1 -14.31 -7.88 -39.06
C MET A 1 -13.86 -6.97 -37.92
N ALA A 2 -12.92 -7.42 -37.08
CA ALA A 2 -12.42 -6.60 -35.99
C ALA A 2 -11.51 -5.50 -36.58
N GLU A 3 -11.82 -4.23 -36.35
CA GLU A 3 -10.93 -3.13 -36.75
C GLU A 3 -9.57 -3.31 -36.05
N GLU A 4 -8.49 -3.37 -36.84
CA GLU A 4 -7.14 -3.37 -36.30
C GLU A 4 -6.86 -2.06 -35.56
N PRO A 5 -6.23 -2.10 -34.36
CA PRO A 5 -5.98 -0.91 -33.58
C PRO A 5 -5.01 0.02 -34.35
N LYS A 6 -5.50 1.23 -34.67
CA LYS A 6 -4.72 2.28 -35.35
C LYS A 6 -3.40 2.51 -34.62
N LYS A 7 -2.27 2.27 -35.30
CA LYS A 7 -0.93 2.53 -34.77
C LYS A 7 -0.83 4.00 -34.32
N CYS A 8 -0.40 4.23 -33.08
CA CYS A 8 -0.19 5.56 -32.53
C CYS A 8 0.77 6.35 -33.43
N LYS A 9 0.36 7.53 -33.90
CA LYS A 9 1.13 8.41 -34.81
C LYS A 9 2.50 8.84 -34.25
N ILE A 10 2.69 8.76 -32.92
CA ILE A 10 3.92 9.15 -32.23
C ILE A 10 4.44 7.95 -31.43
N SER A 11 5.69 7.58 -31.69
CA SER A 11 6.42 6.54 -30.93
C SER A 11 6.55 6.92 -29.45
N SER A 12 6.54 5.92 -28.58
CA SER A 12 6.79 6.08 -27.14
C SER A 12 8.11 6.81 -26.85
N GLY A 13 9.16 6.50 -27.62
CA GLY A 13 10.47 7.15 -27.50
C GLY A 13 10.42 8.65 -27.77
N ARG A 14 9.61 9.10 -28.74
CA ARG A 14 9.41 10.53 -29.01
C ARG A 14 8.65 11.22 -27.88
N LYS A 15 7.61 10.58 -27.32
CA LYS A 15 6.88 11.12 -26.17
C LYS A 15 7.79 11.27 -24.94
N LEU A 16 8.63 10.27 -24.67
CA LEU A 16 9.60 10.31 -23.58
C LEU A 16 10.63 11.43 -23.79
N GLY A 17 11.20 11.53 -24.99
CA GLY A 17 12.17 12.59 -25.32
C GLY A 17 11.58 14.00 -25.16
N LEU A 18 10.30 14.20 -25.50
CA LEU A 18 9.61 15.47 -25.26
C LEU A 18 9.40 15.74 -23.77
N LYS A 19 9.02 14.74 -22.96
CA LYS A 19 8.89 14.90 -21.51
C LYS A 19 10.22 15.28 -20.85
N ILE A 20 11.31 14.63 -21.25
CA ILE A 20 12.66 14.94 -20.73
C ILE A 20 13.02 16.40 -21.03
N ARG A 21 12.80 16.85 -22.27
CA ARG A 21 13.07 18.24 -22.66
C ARG A 21 12.20 19.23 -21.88
N LEU A 22 10.92 18.93 -21.70
CA LEU A 22 10.01 19.77 -20.92
C LEU A 22 10.50 19.90 -19.47
N LEU A 23 10.88 18.79 -18.83
CA LEU A 23 11.40 18.80 -17.46
C LEU A 23 12.73 19.54 -17.35
N ALA A 24 13.62 19.39 -18.34
CA ALA A 24 14.89 20.12 -18.37
C ALA A 24 14.67 21.64 -18.42
N VAL A 25 13.75 22.11 -19.27
CA VAL A 25 13.39 23.53 -19.34
C VAL A 25 12.73 24.00 -18.03
N ALA A 26 11.80 23.22 -17.48
CA ALA A 26 11.14 23.56 -16.22
C ALA A 26 12.15 23.66 -15.05
N ALA A 27 13.15 22.80 -15.00
CA ALA A 27 14.21 22.85 -13.99
C ALA A 27 15.06 24.12 -14.14
N GLN A 28 15.40 24.50 -15.37
CA GLN A 28 16.12 25.75 -15.64
C GLN A 28 15.29 26.97 -15.21
N MET A 29 14.01 27.04 -15.59
CA MET A 29 13.12 28.14 -15.20
C MET A 29 12.99 28.25 -13.68
N LEU A 30 12.90 27.11 -12.97
CA LEU A 30 12.85 27.10 -11.51
C LEU A 30 14.14 27.67 -10.91
N GLN A 31 15.31 27.31 -11.46
CA GLN A 31 16.58 27.88 -11.02
C GLN A 31 16.62 29.40 -11.23
N GLU A 32 16.26 29.87 -12.42
CA GLU A 32 16.19 31.31 -12.74
C GLU A 32 15.25 32.05 -11.79
N GLU A 33 14.06 31.49 -11.50
CA GLU A 33 13.12 32.06 -10.54
C GLU A 33 13.71 32.12 -9.12
N THR A 34 14.41 31.07 -8.67
CA THR A 34 15.04 31.08 -7.34
C THR A 34 16.14 32.13 -7.21
N GLU A 35 16.97 32.29 -8.24
CA GLU A 35 18.01 33.33 -8.28
C GLU A 35 17.39 34.73 -8.27
N GLN A 36 16.31 34.92 -9.04
CA GLN A 36 15.59 36.19 -9.09
C GLN A 36 14.95 36.52 -7.73
N ARG A 37 14.33 35.55 -7.06
CA ARG A 37 13.78 35.72 -5.70
C ARG A 37 14.84 36.11 -4.68
N ILE A 38 16.06 35.56 -4.77
CA ILE A 38 17.17 35.94 -3.89
C ILE A 38 17.57 37.40 -4.13
N LYS A 39 17.72 37.81 -5.40
CA LYS A 39 18.05 39.21 -5.76
C LYS A 39 16.98 40.19 -5.29
N GLU A 40 15.71 39.86 -5.47
CA GLU A 40 14.59 40.68 -5.01
C GLU A 40 14.56 40.80 -3.48
N ARG A 41 14.85 39.70 -2.76
CA ARG A 41 15.00 39.72 -1.31
C ARG A 41 16.15 40.63 -0.88
N GLU A 42 17.31 40.53 -1.51
CA GLU A 42 18.47 41.38 -1.20
C GLU A 42 18.17 42.86 -1.48
N ALA A 43 17.54 43.18 -2.61
CA ALA A 43 17.15 44.54 -2.95
C ALA A 43 16.14 45.12 -1.94
N ALA A 44 15.11 44.34 -1.57
CA ALA A 44 14.11 44.76 -0.60
C ALA A 44 14.72 44.96 0.80
N LEU A 45 15.69 44.12 1.21
CA LEU A 45 16.39 44.28 2.48
C LEU A 45 17.32 45.50 2.47
N ALA A 46 18.01 45.76 1.35
CA ALA A 46 18.87 46.92 1.22
C ALA A 46 18.08 48.25 1.31
N GLU A 47 16.86 48.28 0.78
CA GLU A 47 15.96 49.42 0.89
C GLU A 47 15.40 49.59 2.31
N ARG A 48 14.91 48.50 2.93
CA ARG A 48 14.25 48.55 4.24
C ARG A 48 15.23 48.71 5.40
N VAL A 49 16.42 48.12 5.29
CA VAL A 49 17.44 48.07 6.35
C VAL A 49 18.78 48.48 5.73
N PRO A 50 18.95 49.77 5.39
CA PRO A 50 20.23 50.26 4.89
C PRO A 50 21.32 50.14 5.97
N PRO A 51 22.59 50.00 5.58
CA PRO A 51 23.70 49.96 6.54
C PRO A 51 23.72 51.18 7.46
N LEU A 52 23.89 50.93 8.76
CA LEU A 52 23.95 52.00 9.75
C LEU A 52 25.27 52.77 9.62
N ASN A 53 25.18 54.09 9.42
CA ASN A 53 26.33 54.98 9.52
C ASN A 53 26.32 55.65 10.89
N LEU A 54 27.22 55.21 11.76
CA LEU A 54 27.35 55.73 13.12
C LEU A 54 28.41 56.85 13.24
N SER A 55 29.15 57.11 12.16
CA SER A 55 30.26 58.07 12.17
C SER A 55 29.73 59.52 12.17
N GLY A 56 30.31 60.37 13.01
CA GLY A 56 29.98 61.79 13.07
C GLY A 56 28.69 62.14 13.83
N LEU A 57 27.97 61.15 14.36
CA LEU A 57 26.81 61.37 15.24
C LEU A 57 27.25 61.82 16.63
N SER A 58 26.53 62.80 17.18
CA SER A 58 26.63 63.19 18.58
C SER A 58 26.01 62.14 19.50
N LEU A 59 26.32 62.22 20.81
CA LEU A 59 25.74 61.31 21.81
C LEU A 59 24.21 61.33 21.81
N GLN A 60 23.61 62.51 21.65
CA GLN A 60 22.15 62.66 21.65
C GLN A 60 21.52 61.98 20.44
N GLU A 61 22.06 62.23 19.24
CA GLU A 61 21.56 61.61 18.01
C GLU A 61 21.71 60.08 18.04
N LEU A 62 22.77 59.57 18.66
CA LEU A 62 22.95 58.14 18.87
C LEU A 62 21.90 57.54 19.81
N GLN A 63 21.59 58.24 20.91
CA GLN A 63 20.54 57.80 21.84
C GLN A 63 19.16 57.80 21.19
N ASP A 64 18.86 58.80 20.36
CA ASP A 64 17.58 58.89 19.66
C ASP A 64 17.47 57.82 18.56
N LEU A 65 18.55 57.56 17.81
CA LEU A 65 18.61 56.43 16.88
C LEU A 65 18.37 55.08 17.58
N CYS A 66 18.94 54.86 18.76
CA CYS A 66 18.72 53.62 19.52
C CYS A 66 17.24 53.45 19.93
N LYS A 67 16.57 54.53 20.35
CA LYS A 67 15.14 54.50 20.69
C LYS A 67 14.28 54.22 19.46
N ASP A 68 14.60 54.87 18.34
CA ASP A 68 13.89 54.67 17.08
C ASP A 68 14.03 53.23 16.57
N LEU A 69 15.23 52.66 16.61
CA LEU A 69 15.47 51.27 16.24
C LEU A 69 14.72 50.31 17.16
N HIS A 70 14.72 50.55 18.47
CA HIS A 70 13.95 49.73 19.41
C HIS A 70 12.46 49.75 19.09
N HIS A 71 11.88 50.93 18.85
CA HIS A 71 10.46 51.03 18.50
C HIS A 71 10.15 50.34 17.16
N LYS A 72 11.03 50.47 16.17
CA LYS A 72 10.88 49.76 14.88
C LYS A 72 10.92 48.24 15.05
N ILE A 73 11.74 47.72 15.96
CA ILE A 73 11.79 46.27 16.24
C ILE A 73 10.41 45.78 16.72
N ASP A 74 9.77 46.50 17.64
CA ASP A 74 8.45 46.13 18.17
C ASP A 74 7.40 46.06 17.04
N VAL A 75 7.37 47.07 16.18
CA VAL A 75 6.43 47.13 15.04
C VAL A 75 6.72 46.01 14.03
N VAL A 76 7.98 45.78 13.67
CA VAL A 76 8.36 44.74 12.70
C VAL A 76 8.09 43.34 13.25
N ASP A 77 8.24 43.12 14.56
CA ASP A 77 7.93 41.82 15.15
C ASP A 77 6.43 41.52 15.15
N GLU A 78 5.58 42.55 15.39
CA GLU A 78 4.13 42.43 15.24
C GLU A 78 3.75 42.09 13.79
N GLU A 79 4.30 42.80 12.79
CA GLU A 79 4.07 42.49 11.38
C GLU A 79 4.54 41.07 11.00
N ARG A 80 5.71 40.66 11.53
CA ARG A 80 6.26 39.31 11.33
C ARG A 80 5.33 38.25 11.92
N TYR A 81 4.78 38.49 13.10
CA TYR A 81 3.82 37.61 13.76
C TYR A 81 2.55 37.45 12.92
N ASP A 82 1.96 38.55 12.46
CA ASP A 82 0.76 38.55 11.61
C ASP A 82 0.97 37.80 10.29
N ILE A 83 2.11 38.02 9.63
CA ILE A 83 2.47 37.29 8.41
C ILE A 83 2.64 35.80 8.72
N GLY A 84 3.33 35.46 9.82
CA GLY A 84 3.53 34.08 10.26
C GLY A 84 2.21 33.35 10.50
N LEU A 85 1.23 34.01 11.13
CA LEU A 85 -0.10 33.45 11.32
C LEU A 85 -0.84 33.22 10.00
N LYS A 86 -0.72 34.13 9.02
CA LYS A 86 -1.32 33.95 7.69
C LYS A 86 -0.72 32.77 6.95
N VAL A 87 0.61 32.61 6.99
CA VAL A 87 1.30 31.46 6.40
C VAL A 87 0.87 30.16 7.08
N SER A 88 0.82 30.12 8.41
CA SER A 88 0.39 28.95 9.17
C SER A 88 -1.05 28.52 8.84
N LYS A 89 -1.97 29.48 8.67
CA LYS A 89 -3.34 29.17 8.23
C LYS A 89 -3.35 28.54 6.84
N ASN A 90 -2.60 29.10 5.90
CA ASN A 90 -2.49 28.55 4.56
C ASN A 90 -1.90 27.13 4.58
N ASP A 91 -0.87 26.88 5.39
CA ASP A 91 -0.26 25.55 5.54
C ASP A 91 -1.27 24.52 6.06
N MET A 92 -2.06 24.88 7.07
CA MET A 92 -3.14 24.04 7.59
C MET A 92 -4.20 23.74 6.54
N GLU A 93 -4.59 24.74 5.74
CA GLU A 93 -5.53 24.56 4.64
C GLU A 93 -4.99 23.62 3.56
N VAL A 94 -3.72 23.80 3.17
CA VAL A 94 -3.02 22.92 2.21
C VAL A 94 -2.96 21.49 2.74
N GLU A 95 -2.62 21.29 4.01
CA GLU A 95 -2.58 19.97 4.64
C GLU A 95 -3.97 19.31 4.63
N ASN A 96 -5.02 20.03 5.04
CA ASN A 96 -6.39 19.54 5.02
C ASN A 96 -6.84 19.17 3.59
N MET A 97 -6.48 19.97 2.60
CA MET A 97 -6.77 19.68 1.20
C MET A 97 -6.00 18.44 0.70
N ASN A 98 -4.74 18.27 1.09
CA ASN A 98 -3.95 17.07 0.77
C ASN A 98 -4.54 15.80 1.40
N LEU A 99 -5.05 15.88 2.63
CA LEU A 99 -5.77 14.79 3.28
C LEU A 99 -7.03 14.42 2.50
N LYS A 100 -7.85 15.41 2.12
CA LYS A 100 -9.05 15.19 1.29
C LYS A 100 -8.71 14.55 -0.06
N ILE A 101 -7.65 15.02 -0.73
CA ILE A 101 -7.17 14.42 -1.99
C ILE A 101 -6.79 12.95 -1.76
N THR A 102 -6.09 12.66 -0.68
CA THR A 102 -5.67 11.29 -0.33
C THR A 102 -6.86 10.39 -0.05
N GLU A 103 -7.87 10.86 0.68
CA GLU A 103 -9.11 10.12 0.92
C GLU A 103 -9.90 9.85 -0.36
N LEU A 104 -10.00 10.84 -1.25
CA LEU A 104 -10.67 10.66 -2.54
C LEU A 104 -9.90 9.66 -3.40
N GLN A 105 -8.58 9.78 -3.48
CA GLN A 105 -7.74 8.82 -4.19
C GLN A 105 -7.86 7.40 -3.60
N SER A 106 -7.96 7.24 -2.28
CA SER A 106 -8.10 5.92 -1.65
C SER A 106 -9.49 5.31 -1.88
N LYS A 107 -10.56 6.11 -1.80
CA LYS A 107 -11.95 5.69 -2.06
C LYS A 107 -12.18 5.31 -3.54
N PHE A 108 -11.53 5.99 -4.48
CA PHE A 108 -11.71 5.79 -5.93
C PHE A 108 -10.56 5.03 -6.61
N LYS A 109 -9.61 4.46 -5.86
CA LYS A 109 -8.64 3.50 -6.42
C LYS A 109 -9.42 2.29 -6.93
N LYS A 110 -9.69 2.26 -8.24
CA LYS A 110 -10.29 1.11 -8.93
C LYS A 110 -9.53 -0.13 -8.47
N PRO A 111 -10.21 -1.13 -7.86
CA PRO A 111 -9.55 -2.36 -7.44
C PRO A 111 -8.79 -2.90 -8.63
N ASN A 112 -7.49 -3.16 -8.46
CA ASN A 112 -6.69 -3.74 -9.52
C ASN A 112 -7.38 -5.03 -9.95
N LEU A 113 -7.94 -5.04 -11.16
CA LEU A 113 -8.52 -6.25 -11.75
C LEU A 113 -7.37 -7.23 -11.91
N LYS A 114 -7.23 -8.14 -10.93
CA LYS A 114 -6.26 -9.23 -11.04
C LYS A 114 -6.68 -10.02 -12.27
N ARG A 115 -5.78 -10.11 -13.27
CA ARG A 115 -5.94 -11.05 -14.37
C ARG A 115 -5.85 -12.45 -13.77
N VAL A 116 -6.99 -12.99 -13.37
CA VAL A 116 -7.13 -14.39 -12.97
C VAL A 116 -6.86 -15.19 -14.23
N LYS A 117 -5.64 -15.73 -14.35
CA LYS A 117 -5.38 -16.77 -15.34
C LYS A 117 -6.25 -17.95 -14.90
N ILE A 118 -7.03 -18.52 -15.83
CA ILE A 118 -7.73 -19.78 -15.62
C ILE A 118 -6.71 -20.74 -14.99
N SER A 119 -7.01 -21.28 -13.81
CA SER A 119 -6.08 -22.17 -13.11
C SER A 119 -5.73 -23.35 -14.02
N ALA A 120 -4.53 -23.92 -13.88
CA ALA A 120 -4.14 -25.09 -14.66
C ALA A 120 -5.22 -26.19 -14.56
N GLU A 121 -5.82 -26.35 -13.38
CA GLU A 121 -6.90 -27.30 -13.13
C GLU A 121 -8.21 -26.97 -13.86
N ALA A 122 -8.62 -25.69 -13.89
CA ALA A 122 -9.79 -25.27 -14.66
C ALA A 122 -9.55 -25.36 -16.17
N MET A 123 -8.32 -25.09 -16.63
CA MET A 123 -7.94 -25.24 -18.03
C MET A 123 -7.88 -26.73 -18.43
N LEU A 124 -7.32 -27.58 -17.58
CA LEU A 124 -7.25 -29.04 -17.80
C LEU A 124 -8.65 -29.68 -17.75
N SER A 125 -9.51 -29.26 -16.82
CA SER A 125 -10.90 -29.75 -16.75
C SER A 125 -11.70 -29.43 -18.02
N VAL A 126 -11.49 -28.24 -18.60
CA VAL A 126 -12.13 -27.85 -19.87
C VAL A 126 -11.52 -28.56 -21.08
N LEU A 127 -10.19 -28.74 -21.12
CA LEU A 127 -9.49 -29.35 -22.26
C LEU A 127 -9.56 -30.89 -22.29
N LEU A 128 -9.55 -31.54 -21.14
CA LEU A 128 -9.47 -33.00 -21.00
C LEU A 128 -10.80 -33.63 -20.57
N GLY A 129 -11.80 -32.81 -20.22
CA GLY A 129 -13.10 -33.26 -19.75
C GLY A 129 -13.01 -34.08 -18.45
N SER A 130 -13.96 -34.98 -18.24
CA SER A 130 -14.08 -35.81 -17.02
C SER A 130 -12.96 -36.85 -16.82
N LYS A 131 -11.97 -36.93 -17.73
CA LYS A 131 -10.95 -37.98 -17.69
C LYS A 131 -9.85 -37.76 -16.64
N HIS A 132 -9.63 -36.54 -16.17
CA HIS A 132 -8.66 -36.24 -15.11
C HIS A 132 -9.35 -35.48 -13.99
N LYS A 133 -9.98 -36.24 -13.09
CA LYS A 133 -10.61 -35.75 -11.86
C LYS A 133 -9.86 -36.29 -10.64
N GLU A 134 -8.54 -36.22 -10.67
CA GLU A 134 -7.73 -36.45 -9.48
C GLU A 134 -7.42 -35.07 -8.88
N SER A 135 -7.99 -34.77 -7.72
CA SER A 135 -7.62 -33.56 -6.99
C SER A 135 -6.13 -33.64 -6.70
N ILE A 136 -5.40 -32.57 -7.01
CA ILE A 136 -3.97 -32.49 -6.68
C ILE A 136 -3.86 -32.15 -5.19
N ASP A 137 -4.37 -33.03 -4.34
CA ASP A 137 -4.13 -32.98 -2.91
C ASP A 137 -2.72 -33.52 -2.67
N PHE A 138 -1.78 -32.61 -2.45
CA PHE A 138 -0.39 -32.94 -2.11
C PHE A 138 -0.30 -33.89 -0.89
N LYS A 139 -1.33 -33.85 -0.04
CA LYS A 139 -1.50 -34.68 1.15
C LYS A 139 -1.90 -36.13 0.84
N ALA A 140 -2.48 -36.40 -0.33
CA ALA A 140 -2.89 -37.74 -0.75
C ALA A 140 -1.71 -38.63 -1.19
N ASN A 141 -0.58 -38.04 -1.61
CA ASN A 141 0.63 -38.76 -2.03
C ASN A 141 1.65 -38.99 -0.90
N LEU A 142 1.38 -38.51 0.31
CA LEU A 142 2.18 -38.83 1.49
C LEU A 142 1.71 -40.18 2.04
N LYS A 143 2.60 -41.19 2.02
CA LYS A 143 2.32 -42.50 2.64
C LYS A 143 2.02 -42.31 4.13
N THR A 144 0.77 -42.51 4.53
CA THR A 144 0.44 -42.74 5.94
C THR A 144 1.05 -44.07 6.35
N VAL A 145 1.88 -44.06 7.40
CA VAL A 145 2.42 -45.29 7.99
C VAL A 145 1.23 -46.09 8.51
N LYS A 146 0.92 -47.21 7.85
CA LYS A 146 -0.10 -48.15 8.29
C LYS A 146 0.35 -48.75 9.62
N LYS A 147 -0.33 -48.38 10.70
CA LYS A 147 -0.38 -49.21 11.91
C LYS A 147 -1.19 -50.45 11.51
N GLU A 148 -0.58 -51.63 11.57
CA GLU A 148 -1.32 -52.88 11.38
C GLU A 148 -2.37 -52.98 12.50
N GLU A 149 -3.64 -52.85 12.13
CA GLU A 149 -4.76 -53.26 12.97
C GLU A 149 -5.28 -54.60 12.45
N GLU A 150 -5.25 -55.56 13.36
CA GLU A 150 -5.74 -56.92 13.24
C GLU A 150 -7.23 -56.92 12.84
N LYS A 151 -7.60 -57.81 11.93
CA LYS A 151 -8.92 -57.87 11.30
C LYS A 151 -9.98 -58.46 12.22
N GLU A 152 -11.19 -57.94 12.02
CA GLU A 152 -12.50 -58.60 12.18
C GLU A 152 -13.02 -58.91 13.59
N GLU A 153 -13.91 -58.04 14.08
CA GLU A 153 -15.28 -58.45 14.42
C GLU A 153 -16.18 -57.21 14.59
N VAL A 154 -17.03 -56.93 13.59
CA VAL A 154 -18.21 -56.07 13.78
C VAL A 154 -19.41 -57.00 13.86
N THR A 155 -19.64 -57.54 15.05
CA THR A 155 -20.92 -58.16 15.40
C THR A 155 -21.85 -57.07 15.90
N ASP A 156 -23.01 -56.93 15.25
CA ASP A 156 -24.10 -56.05 15.66
C ASP A 156 -24.62 -56.49 17.05
N TRP A 157 -24.37 -55.68 18.09
CA TRP A 157 -24.66 -56.03 19.49
C TRP A 157 -26.14 -56.31 19.77
N ARG A 158 -27.05 -56.02 18.83
CA ARG A 158 -28.49 -56.26 18.96
C ARG A 158 -28.95 -57.67 18.55
N LYS A 159 -28.14 -58.48 17.86
CA LYS A 159 -28.58 -59.82 17.39
C LYS A 159 -28.25 -61.00 18.30
N ASN A 160 -27.38 -60.85 19.30
CA ASN A 160 -26.94 -61.97 20.14
C ASN A 160 -27.83 -62.24 21.36
N VAL A 161 -28.72 -61.30 21.73
CA VAL A 161 -29.54 -61.42 22.96
C VAL A 161 -30.86 -62.16 22.72
N GLU A 162 -31.36 -62.21 21.49
CA GLU A 162 -32.71 -62.74 21.17
C GLU A 162 -32.71 -64.20 20.66
N ALA A 163 -31.54 -64.82 20.43
CA ALA A 163 -31.48 -66.03 19.61
C ALA A 163 -31.37 -67.38 20.35
N MET A 164 -30.98 -67.48 21.63
CA MET A 164 -30.93 -68.80 22.30
C MET A 164 -31.24 -68.79 23.82
N SER A 165 -32.34 -68.12 24.18
CA SER A 165 -33.12 -68.36 25.39
C SER A 165 -33.84 -69.72 25.39
N GLY A 166 -33.18 -70.81 24.98
CA GLY A 166 -33.82 -72.11 25.00
C GLY A 166 -33.06 -73.17 24.22
N MET A 167 -32.19 -73.91 24.90
CA MET A 167 -31.97 -75.34 24.61
C MET A 167 -31.25 -76.01 25.77
N GLU A 168 -32.09 -76.45 26.71
CA GLU A 168 -31.81 -77.38 27.80
C GLU A 168 -31.50 -78.76 27.22
N GLY A 169 -30.32 -79.33 27.47
CA GLY A 169 -30.03 -80.69 27.00
C GLY A 169 -28.57 -81.14 27.17
N ARG A 170 -28.40 -82.29 27.83
CA ARG A 170 -27.11 -82.90 28.25
C ARG A 170 -26.16 -83.21 27.09
N LYS A 171 -24.97 -82.62 27.14
CA LYS A 171 -23.81 -82.84 26.26
C LYS A 171 -23.28 -84.29 26.38
N LYS A 172 -23.14 -85.01 25.26
CA LYS A 172 -22.41 -86.30 25.18
C LYS A 172 -21.21 -86.16 24.24
N LEU A 173 -20.04 -86.44 24.78
CA LEU A 173 -18.74 -86.60 24.11
C LEU A 173 -18.68 -87.95 23.39
N PHE A 174 -17.89 -88.07 22.32
CA PHE A 174 -16.94 -89.19 22.12
C PHE A 174 -16.02 -88.88 20.92
N ASP A 175 -14.71 -89.01 21.16
CA ASP A 175 -13.66 -89.10 20.14
C ASP A 175 -13.65 -90.48 19.48
N ALA A 176 -13.32 -90.54 18.19
CA ALA A 176 -12.89 -91.78 17.52
C ALA A 176 -11.80 -91.48 16.47
N SER A 177 -10.59 -91.92 16.81
CA SER A 177 -9.41 -92.09 15.96
C SER A 177 -9.70 -93.01 14.76
N GLY A 178 -8.92 -92.93 13.68
CA GLY A 178 -8.95 -93.97 12.65
C GLY A 178 -8.16 -93.72 11.37
N ASN A 179 -6.85 -94.00 11.44
CA ASN A 179 -5.93 -94.44 10.38
C ASN A 179 -5.43 -93.44 9.31
#